data_AF-A0AAU2KLY1-F1
#
_entry.id   AF-A0AAU2KLY1-F1
#
_cell.length_a   1.000
_cell.length_b   1.000
_cell.length_c   1.000
_cell.angle_alpha   90.00
_cell.angle_beta   90.00
_cell.angle_gamma   90.00
#
_symmetry.space_group_name_H-M   'P 1'
#
loop_
_entity.id
_entity.type
_entity.pdbx_description
1 polymer ?
#
loop_
_entity_poly.entity_id
_entity_poly.type
_entity_poly.pdbx_seq_one_letter_code
_entity_poly.pdbx_strand_id
1 'polypeptide(L)'
;MRRLLLLAPLLLFTVGCGVVQSSEDEATDAAREVARKAGERLYGQRPRTAEEVGRSASGIDGVEVLRVTGTSTRDGDGVDVVVRTSGSAYNGWLDPEEVAVRRCFAVRVSPRSEWREDPRDVDCPDGPPLTFAPPPEPPRLPYEELRAELPRVPEGGRVDEADVRRTLAALDLDPAIRTEVKADGGRVGVLLSVKGNGFDAQDCLLARVGPGATEVWVPPRIQRMPGEGGCTVGNALDPKPSPH
;
A
#
# COMPACT_ATOMS: atom_id res chain seq x y z
N MET A 1 -7.90 -89.33 -3.79
CA MET A 1 -9.14 -88.53 -3.87
C MET A 1 -9.12 -87.44 -2.80
N ARG A 2 -9.17 -86.18 -3.26
CA ARG A 2 -9.56 -84.92 -2.61
C ARG A 2 -9.10 -84.64 -1.17
N ARG A 3 -8.10 -83.76 -1.05
CA ARG A 3 -7.82 -82.94 0.12
C ARG A 3 -7.85 -81.46 -0.26
N LEU A 4 -8.36 -80.65 0.66
CA LEU A 4 -8.13 -79.21 0.86
C LEU A 4 -8.92 -78.22 -0.03
N LEU A 5 -10.12 -77.91 0.45
CA LEU A 5 -10.62 -76.52 0.54
C LEU A 5 -9.65 -75.70 1.41
N LEU A 6 -9.23 -74.52 0.95
CA LEU A 6 -9.06 -73.27 1.73
C LEU A 6 -8.29 -72.21 0.91
N LEU A 7 -8.76 -70.96 1.04
CA LEU A 7 -8.06 -69.68 0.81
C LEU A 7 -8.14 -69.01 -0.57
N ALA A 8 -9.21 -68.22 -0.73
CA ALA A 8 -9.24 -66.97 -1.50
C ALA A 8 -8.58 -65.82 -0.70
N PRO A 9 -8.48 -64.60 -1.26
CA PRO A 9 -7.39 -64.04 -2.06
C PRO A 9 -6.45 -63.16 -1.21
N LEU A 10 -5.13 -63.27 -1.44
CA LEU A 10 -4.14 -62.34 -0.90
C LEU A 10 -4.02 -61.10 -1.80
N LEU A 11 -3.81 -59.95 -1.15
CA LEU A 11 -3.18 -58.71 -1.64
C LEU A 11 -4.09 -57.67 -2.32
N LEU A 12 -4.89 -57.00 -1.49
CA LEU A 12 -5.32 -55.61 -1.67
C LEU A 12 -5.08 -54.86 -0.35
N PHE A 13 -3.85 -54.39 -0.12
CA PHE A 13 -3.53 -53.32 0.84
C PHE A 13 -2.17 -52.70 0.48
N THR A 14 -2.10 -51.98 -0.64
CA THR A 14 -1.12 -50.91 -0.77
C THR A 14 -1.58 -49.79 0.16
N VAL A 15 -1.09 -49.83 1.39
CA VAL A 15 -1.21 -48.74 2.35
C VAL A 15 -0.52 -47.54 1.72
N GLY A 16 -1.31 -46.59 1.23
CA GLY A 16 -0.79 -45.28 0.87
C GLY A 16 -0.29 -44.62 2.15
N CYS A 17 1.02 -44.40 2.24
CA CYS A 17 1.62 -43.51 3.24
C CYS A 17 1.16 -42.08 2.95
N GLY A 18 -0.08 -41.74 3.32
CA GLY A 18 -0.51 -40.36 3.45
C GLY A 18 0.09 -39.80 4.73
N VAL A 19 1.04 -38.87 4.61
CA VAL A 19 1.54 -38.10 5.74
C VAL A 19 0.36 -37.36 6.34
N VAL A 20 -0.10 -37.80 7.52
CA VAL A 20 -1.12 -37.07 8.28
C VAL A 20 -0.43 -35.80 8.79
N GLN A 21 -0.87 -34.64 8.28
CA GLN A 21 -0.37 -33.34 8.72
C GLN A 21 -0.64 -33.19 10.22
N SER A 22 0.38 -32.80 10.99
CA SER A 22 0.22 -32.60 12.43
C SER A 22 -0.47 -31.26 12.71
N SER A 23 -1.17 -31.14 13.83
CA SER A 23 -1.74 -29.86 14.26
C SER A 23 -0.67 -28.77 14.45
N GLU A 24 0.59 -29.13 14.73
CA GLU A 24 1.70 -28.17 14.80
C GLU A 24 2.09 -27.65 13.40
N ASP A 25 2.08 -28.52 12.39
CA ASP A 25 2.31 -28.13 10.99
C ASP A 25 1.16 -27.24 10.49
N GLU A 26 -0.09 -27.58 10.81
CA GLU A 26 -1.26 -26.75 10.48
C GLU A 26 -1.21 -25.38 11.17
N ALA A 27 -0.85 -25.33 12.45
CA ALA A 27 -0.65 -24.07 13.16
C ALA A 27 0.51 -23.25 12.56
N THR A 28 1.55 -23.91 12.06
CA THR A 28 2.67 -23.27 11.36
C THR A 28 2.23 -22.71 10.01
N ASP A 29 1.41 -23.43 9.25
CA ASP A 29 0.82 -22.95 7.99
C ASP A 29 -0.13 -21.76 8.23
N ALA A 30 -0.91 -21.77 9.31
CA ALA A 30 -1.72 -20.63 9.73
C ALA A 30 -0.84 -19.40 10.05
N ALA A 31 0.28 -19.59 10.74
CA ALA A 31 1.24 -18.52 11.01
C ALA A 31 1.88 -17.99 9.71
N ARG A 32 2.21 -18.88 8.76
CA ARG A 32 2.75 -18.52 7.44
C ARG A 32 1.75 -17.72 6.62
N GLU A 33 0.47 -18.07 6.67
CA GLU A 33 -0.59 -17.35 5.97
C GLU A 33 -0.71 -15.89 6.45
N VAL A 34 -0.52 -15.63 7.75
CA VAL A 34 -0.44 -14.25 8.28
C VAL A 34 0.76 -13.51 7.67
N ALA A 35 1.93 -14.16 7.58
CA ALA A 35 3.11 -13.56 6.96
C ALA A 35 2.92 -13.35 5.44
N ARG A 36 2.20 -14.24 4.75
CA ARG A 36 1.86 -14.13 3.32
C ARG A 36 0.95 -12.93 3.08
N LYS A 37 -0.09 -12.75 3.90
CA LYS A 37 -0.96 -11.55 3.86
C LYS A 37 -0.19 -10.26 4.13
N ALA A 38 0.83 -10.30 4.98
CA ALA A 38 1.73 -9.18 5.16
C ALA A 38 2.49 -8.84 3.87
N GLY A 39 3.04 -9.86 3.20
CA GLY A 39 3.66 -9.73 1.88
C GLY A 39 2.72 -9.17 0.82
N GLU A 40 1.48 -9.69 0.73
CA GLU A 40 0.43 -9.15 -0.15
C GLU A 40 0.17 -7.66 0.13
N ARG A 41 0.00 -7.28 1.39
CA ARG A 41 -0.26 -5.88 1.75
C ARG A 41 0.91 -4.97 1.38
N LEU A 42 2.15 -5.41 1.59
CA LEU A 42 3.35 -4.68 1.20
C LEU A 42 3.50 -4.59 -0.33
N TYR A 43 3.21 -5.67 -1.06
CA TYR A 43 3.18 -5.66 -2.52
C TYR A 43 2.15 -4.63 -3.03
N GLY A 44 0.97 -4.62 -2.41
CA GLY A 44 -0.08 -3.63 -2.64
C GLY A 44 0.49 -2.24 -2.43
N GLN A 45 0.93 -1.92 -1.21
CA GLN A 45 1.36 -0.58 -0.79
C GLN A 45 2.58 -0.01 -1.53
N ARG A 46 3.44 -0.87 -2.08
CA ARG A 46 4.66 -0.49 -2.80
C ARG A 46 5.56 0.51 -2.04
N PRO A 47 5.89 0.25 -0.76
CA PRO A 47 6.86 1.07 -0.03
C PRO A 47 8.20 1.12 -0.77
N ARG A 48 8.95 2.20 -0.57
CA ARG A 48 10.20 2.50 -1.27
C ARG A 48 11.42 2.28 -0.39
N THR A 49 11.32 2.57 0.90
CA THR A 49 12.45 2.50 1.82
C THR A 49 12.29 1.35 2.82
N ALA A 50 13.39 0.89 3.38
CA ALA A 50 13.38 -0.11 4.45
C ALA A 50 12.51 0.33 5.64
N GLU A 51 12.56 1.61 6.01
CA GLU A 51 11.76 2.17 7.09
C GLU A 51 10.26 2.16 6.76
N GLU A 52 9.86 2.51 5.52
CA GLU A 52 8.48 2.40 5.08
C GLU A 52 7.98 0.96 5.10
N VAL A 53 8.80 0.00 4.62
CA VAL A 53 8.44 -1.42 4.66
C VAL A 53 8.24 -1.88 6.10
N GLY A 54 9.19 -1.58 6.99
CA GLY A 54 9.12 -1.97 8.40
C GLY A 54 7.91 -1.35 9.11
N ARG A 55 7.68 -0.05 8.92
CA ARG A 55 6.50 0.66 9.44
C ARG A 55 5.21 0.03 8.94
N SER A 56 5.07 -0.16 7.62
CA SER A 56 3.88 -0.77 7.02
C SER A 56 3.63 -2.17 7.55
N ALA A 57 4.67 -3.00 7.67
CA ALA A 57 4.57 -4.35 8.19
C ALA A 57 4.18 -4.37 9.68
N SER A 58 4.73 -3.47 10.49
CA SER A 58 4.41 -3.36 11.93
C SER A 58 2.97 -2.92 12.20
N GLY A 59 2.32 -2.29 11.23
CA GLY A 59 0.92 -1.89 11.31
C GLY A 59 -0.07 -2.98 10.88
N ILE A 60 0.39 -4.21 10.62
CA ILE A 60 -0.45 -5.34 10.23
C ILE A 60 -0.76 -6.17 11.47
N ASP A 61 -2.05 -6.41 11.71
CA ASP A 61 -2.51 -7.20 12.85
C ASP A 61 -1.88 -8.60 12.84
N GLY A 62 -1.33 -9.02 13.99
CA GLY A 62 -0.68 -10.32 14.15
C GLY A 62 0.76 -10.41 13.63
N VAL A 63 1.36 -9.29 13.21
CA VAL A 63 2.73 -9.23 12.69
C VAL A 63 3.64 -8.45 13.64
N GLU A 64 4.71 -9.10 14.11
CA GLU A 64 5.80 -8.46 14.84
C GLU A 64 7.05 -8.39 13.95
N VAL A 65 7.52 -7.19 13.61
CA VAL A 65 8.73 -7.03 12.80
C VAL A 65 9.96 -7.20 13.68
N LEU A 66 10.85 -8.16 13.36
CA LEU A 66 12.06 -8.43 14.16
C LEU A 66 13.34 -7.90 13.51
N ARG A 67 13.38 -7.85 12.18
CA ARG A 67 14.56 -7.37 11.44
C ARG A 67 14.12 -6.81 10.09
N VAL A 68 14.77 -5.72 9.67
CA VAL A 68 14.66 -5.18 8.32
C VAL A 68 16.07 -5.05 7.75
N THR A 69 16.31 -5.62 6.58
CA THR A 69 17.60 -5.59 5.88
C THR A 69 17.42 -5.05 4.47
N GLY A 70 18.38 -4.23 4.02
CA GLY A 70 18.30 -3.47 2.77
C GLY A 70 18.01 -2.00 3.04
N THR A 71 18.11 -1.16 2.00
CA THR A 71 17.90 0.30 2.08
C THR A 71 16.67 0.74 1.31
N SER A 72 16.48 0.18 0.12
CA SER A 72 15.46 0.56 -0.86
C SER A 72 14.87 -0.68 -1.49
N THR A 73 13.56 -0.67 -1.75
CA THR A 73 12.90 -1.81 -2.42
C THR A 73 13.38 -1.96 -3.86
N ARG A 74 13.92 -0.92 -4.48
CA ARG A 74 14.38 -0.94 -5.88
C ARG A 74 15.85 -1.30 -6.06
N ASP A 75 16.63 -1.35 -4.99
CA ASP A 75 18.08 -1.56 -5.08
C ASP A 75 18.44 -3.02 -4.79
N GLY A 76 19.35 -3.59 -5.57
CA GLY A 76 19.82 -4.97 -5.37
C GLY A 76 18.67 -5.99 -5.36
N ASP A 77 18.55 -6.70 -4.23
CA ASP A 77 17.52 -7.71 -3.95
C ASP A 77 16.25 -7.12 -3.30
N GLY A 78 16.22 -5.81 -3.05
CA GLY A 78 15.14 -5.11 -2.38
C GLY A 78 15.32 -5.07 -0.86
N VAL A 79 14.18 -5.11 -0.14
CA VAL A 79 14.15 -5.12 1.33
C VAL A 79 13.65 -6.48 1.81
N ASP A 80 14.42 -7.15 2.66
CA ASP A 80 14.00 -8.37 3.35
C ASP A 80 13.55 -7.99 4.78
N VAL A 81 12.35 -8.44 5.15
CA VAL A 81 11.79 -8.24 6.50
C VAL A 81 11.56 -9.58 7.16
N VAL A 82 12.13 -9.77 8.35
CA VAL A 82 11.82 -10.92 9.19
C VAL A 82 10.68 -10.56 10.12
N VAL A 83 9.57 -11.25 9.98
CA VAL A 83 8.38 -11.09 10.81
C VAL A 83 8.17 -12.32 11.69
N ARG A 84 7.71 -12.10 12.92
CA ARG A 84 7.19 -13.14 13.80
C ARG A 84 5.67 -13.07 13.78
N THR A 85 5.04 -14.19 13.46
CA THR A 85 3.59 -14.33 13.43
C THR A 85 3.18 -15.50 14.32
N SER A 86 1.92 -15.54 14.70
CA SER A 86 1.33 -16.63 15.48
C SER A 86 0.25 -17.30 14.66
N GLY A 87 0.10 -18.61 14.81
CA GLY A 87 -0.94 -19.40 14.18
C GLY A 87 -1.44 -20.44 15.17
N SER A 88 -2.69 -20.86 15.00
CA SER A 88 -3.27 -21.91 15.82
C SER A 88 -4.04 -22.91 14.97
N ALA A 89 -4.09 -24.15 15.47
CA ALA A 89 -4.86 -25.26 14.93
C ALA A 89 -5.37 -26.11 16.10
N TYR A 90 -6.28 -27.04 15.84
CA TYR A 90 -6.83 -27.91 16.87
C TYR A 90 -6.35 -29.36 16.69
N ASN A 91 -6.07 -30.06 17.79
CA ASN A 91 -5.77 -31.49 17.78
C ASN A 91 -7.05 -32.32 17.98
N GLY A 92 -7.11 -33.55 17.44
CA GLY A 92 -8.20 -34.50 17.75
C GLY A 92 -9.62 -34.11 17.26
N TRP A 93 -10.53 -35.08 17.29
CA TRP A 93 -11.93 -34.90 16.82
C TRP A 93 -12.96 -34.89 17.95
N LEU A 94 -12.65 -35.49 19.10
CA LEU A 94 -13.58 -35.69 20.22
C LEU A 94 -13.35 -34.75 21.40
N ASP A 95 -12.16 -34.14 21.51
CA ASP A 95 -11.83 -33.12 22.51
C ASP A 95 -10.74 -32.20 21.93
N PRO A 96 -11.10 -31.15 21.18
CA PRO A 96 -10.14 -30.35 20.44
C PRO A 96 -9.34 -29.41 21.34
N GLU A 97 -8.05 -29.69 21.53
CA GLU A 97 -7.12 -28.77 22.19
C GLU A 97 -6.47 -27.84 21.16
N GLU A 98 -6.42 -26.55 21.46
CA GLU A 98 -5.75 -25.56 20.62
C GLU A 98 -4.22 -25.68 20.76
N VAL A 99 -3.56 -25.90 19.63
CA VAL A 99 -2.12 -25.83 19.47
C VAL A 99 -1.79 -24.48 18.84
N ALA A 100 -1.13 -23.60 19.60
CA ALA A 100 -0.67 -22.31 19.12
C ALA A 100 0.86 -22.31 18.95
N VAL A 101 1.34 -21.83 17.81
CA VAL A 101 2.77 -21.68 17.52
C VAL A 101 3.11 -20.23 17.23
N ARG A 102 4.37 -19.87 17.51
CA ARG A 102 4.98 -18.60 17.06
C ARG A 102 6.18 -18.94 16.19
N ARG A 103 6.20 -18.44 14.96
CA ARG A 103 7.22 -18.75 13.95
C ARG A 103 7.67 -17.47 13.25
N CYS A 104 8.87 -17.52 12.68
CA CYS A 104 9.44 -16.40 11.96
C CYS A 104 9.58 -16.69 10.48
N PHE A 105 9.26 -15.68 9.68
CA PHE A 105 9.25 -15.77 8.23
C PHE A 105 9.96 -14.55 7.63
N ALA A 106 10.74 -14.79 6.58
CA ALA A 106 11.31 -13.74 5.77
C ALA A 106 10.37 -13.40 4.60
N VAL A 107 9.96 -12.14 4.54
CA VAL A 107 9.14 -11.55 3.48
C VAL A 107 10.01 -10.56 2.70
N ARG A 108 10.12 -10.78 1.39
CA ARG A 108 10.86 -9.91 0.49
C ARG A 108 9.96 -8.87 -0.16
N VAL A 109 10.42 -7.62 -0.20
CA VAL A 109 9.75 -6.54 -0.89
C VAL A 109 10.69 -5.95 -1.94
N SER A 110 10.41 -6.29 -3.19
CA SER A 110 11.13 -5.77 -4.35
C SER A 110 10.20 -5.63 -5.57
N PRO A 111 10.57 -4.86 -6.60
CA PRO A 111 9.89 -4.87 -7.89
C PRO A 111 9.83 -6.24 -8.58
N ARG A 112 10.69 -7.18 -8.17
CA ARG A 112 10.73 -8.55 -8.70
C ARG A 112 9.89 -9.53 -7.87
N SER A 113 9.42 -9.11 -6.70
CA SER A 113 8.59 -9.95 -5.83
C SER A 113 7.24 -10.17 -6.47
N GLU A 114 6.70 -11.38 -6.31
CA GLU A 114 5.41 -11.76 -6.88
C GLU A 114 4.28 -11.55 -5.87
N TRP A 115 3.07 -11.31 -6.37
CA TRP A 115 1.88 -11.37 -5.52
C TRP A 115 1.73 -12.79 -4.97
N ARG A 116 1.48 -12.92 -3.65
CA ARG A 116 1.43 -14.22 -2.94
C ARG A 116 2.73 -15.01 -2.96
N GLU A 117 3.88 -14.34 -3.11
CA GLU A 117 5.17 -15.00 -2.89
C GLU A 117 5.21 -15.64 -1.49
N ASP A 118 5.61 -16.91 -1.44
CA ASP A 118 5.61 -17.67 -0.20
C ASP A 118 6.70 -17.18 0.76
N PRO A 119 6.34 -16.79 2.00
CA PRO A 119 7.34 -16.41 3.00
C PRO A 119 8.25 -17.59 3.33
N ARG A 120 9.56 -17.33 3.39
CA ARG A 120 10.58 -18.35 3.73
C ARG A 120 10.67 -18.52 5.24
N ASP A 121 10.73 -19.75 5.73
CA ASP A 121 11.02 -20.03 7.14
C ASP A 121 12.42 -19.56 7.51
N VAL A 122 12.52 -18.89 8.65
CA VAL A 122 13.80 -18.45 9.20
C VAL A 122 13.79 -18.57 10.72
N ASP A 123 14.98 -18.71 11.30
CA ASP A 123 15.12 -18.62 12.75
C ASP A 123 14.71 -17.22 13.23
N CYS A 124 14.01 -17.17 14.35
CA CYS A 124 13.62 -15.90 14.96
C CYS A 124 14.87 -15.16 15.46
N PRO A 125 15.14 -13.94 14.96
CA PRO A 125 16.18 -13.08 15.52
C PRO A 125 15.97 -12.87 17.02
N ASP A 126 17.08 -12.83 17.77
CA ASP A 126 17.05 -12.40 19.16
C ASP A 126 16.65 -10.92 19.27
N GLY A 127 15.86 -10.60 20.29
CA GLY A 127 15.48 -9.24 20.64
C GLY A 127 13.97 -8.95 20.56
N PRO A 128 13.56 -7.78 21.06
CA PRO A 128 12.17 -7.34 20.96
C PRO A 128 11.80 -6.95 19.51
N PRO A 129 10.51 -6.90 19.18
CA PRO A 129 10.05 -6.33 17.92
C PRO A 129 10.53 -4.89 17.73
N LEU A 130 10.84 -4.54 16.48
CA LEU A 130 11.20 -3.19 16.07
C LEU A 130 10.00 -2.26 16.15
N THR A 131 10.26 -1.02 16.55
CA THR A 131 9.28 0.07 16.59
C THR A 131 9.63 1.12 15.55
N PHE A 132 8.62 1.62 14.84
CA PHE A 132 8.80 2.64 13.80
C PHE A 132 8.08 3.93 14.20
N ALA A 133 8.70 5.08 13.94
CA ALA A 133 8.04 6.37 14.10
C ALA A 133 6.84 6.46 13.14
N PRO A 134 5.76 7.20 13.48
CA PRO A 134 4.68 7.47 12.54
C PRO A 134 5.22 8.11 11.24
N PRO A 135 4.51 7.97 10.10
CA PRO A 135 4.92 8.64 8.88
C PRO A 135 4.89 10.17 9.10
N PRO A 136 5.78 10.93 8.45
CA PRO A 136 5.75 12.39 8.53
C PRO A 136 4.39 12.90 8.03
N GLU A 137 3.84 13.90 8.72
CA GLU A 137 2.59 14.54 8.29
C GLU A 137 2.83 15.24 6.94
N PRO A 138 1.98 15.02 5.93
CA PRO A 138 2.12 15.70 4.65
C PRO A 138 1.93 17.22 4.81
N PRO A 139 2.62 18.06 4.01
CA PRO A 139 2.42 19.49 4.06
C PRO A 139 0.97 19.84 3.69
N ARG A 140 0.43 20.86 4.36
CA ARG A 140 -0.94 21.31 4.10
C ARG A 140 -0.98 22.15 2.82
N LEU A 141 -1.98 21.88 1.99
CA LEU A 141 -2.22 22.69 0.79
C LEU A 141 -2.86 24.03 1.17
N PRO A 142 -2.35 25.16 0.65
CA PRO A 142 -2.76 26.50 1.09
C PRO A 142 -4.03 26.97 0.36
N TYR A 143 -5.19 26.44 0.77
CA TYR A 143 -6.48 26.75 0.12
C TYR A 143 -6.82 28.24 0.17
N GLU A 144 -6.76 28.84 1.36
CA GLU A 144 -7.21 30.21 1.57
C GLU A 144 -6.23 31.22 0.97
N GLU A 145 -4.93 30.98 1.13
CA GLU A 145 -3.87 31.82 0.60
C GLU A 145 -3.89 31.78 -0.94
N LEU A 146 -4.02 30.60 -1.55
CA LEU A 146 -4.13 30.49 -3.00
C LEU A 146 -5.38 31.22 -3.51
N ARG A 147 -6.51 31.09 -2.81
CA ARG A 147 -7.77 31.77 -3.18
C ARG A 147 -7.66 33.29 -3.06
N ALA A 148 -6.94 33.80 -2.06
CA ALA A 148 -6.74 35.21 -1.83
C ALA A 148 -5.79 35.85 -2.86
N GLU A 149 -4.68 35.17 -3.14
CA GLU A 149 -3.57 35.74 -3.92
C GLU A 149 -3.72 35.58 -5.43
N LEU A 150 -4.48 34.58 -5.91
CA LEU A 150 -4.62 34.39 -7.35
C LEU A 150 -5.23 35.61 -8.07
N PRO A 151 -4.69 35.99 -9.25
CA PRO A 151 -5.16 37.16 -9.98
C PRO A 151 -6.66 37.11 -10.28
N ARG A 152 -7.34 38.24 -10.06
CA ARG A 152 -8.74 38.44 -10.46
C ARG A 152 -8.79 39.18 -11.79
N VAL A 153 -9.28 38.50 -12.82
CA VAL A 153 -9.36 39.06 -14.18
C VAL A 153 -10.81 39.42 -14.49
N PRO A 154 -11.14 40.68 -14.85
CA PRO A 154 -12.50 41.06 -15.28
C PRO A 154 -12.97 40.30 -16.53
N GLU A 155 -14.27 40.26 -16.82
CA GLU A 155 -14.87 39.50 -17.95
C GLU A 155 -14.28 39.84 -19.34
N GLY A 156 -13.82 41.08 -19.55
CA GLY A 156 -13.14 41.51 -20.79
C GLY A 156 -11.61 41.48 -20.73
N GLY A 157 -11.04 41.01 -19.62
CA GLY A 157 -9.60 40.98 -19.40
C GLY A 157 -8.92 39.78 -20.06
N ARG A 158 -7.58 39.79 -20.04
CA ARG A 158 -6.75 38.66 -20.47
C ARG A 158 -5.97 38.14 -19.27
N VAL A 159 -5.96 36.82 -19.11
CA VAL A 159 -5.16 36.15 -18.08
C VAL A 159 -3.71 36.05 -18.56
N ASP A 160 -2.76 36.38 -17.68
CA ASP A 160 -1.33 36.15 -17.89
C ASP A 160 -0.85 34.96 -17.06
N GLU A 161 -0.33 33.93 -17.74
CA GLU A 161 0.27 32.76 -17.07
C GLU A 161 1.49 33.13 -16.23
N ALA A 162 2.28 34.12 -16.68
CA ALA A 162 3.48 34.56 -15.96
C ALA A 162 3.12 35.19 -14.61
N ASP A 163 2.02 35.94 -14.54
CA ASP A 163 1.53 36.52 -13.29
C ASP A 163 1.01 35.45 -12.33
N VAL A 164 0.32 34.42 -12.84
CA VAL A 164 -0.08 33.26 -12.02
C VAL A 164 1.15 32.53 -11.47
N ARG A 165 2.17 32.27 -12.29
CA ARG A 165 3.42 31.64 -11.84
C ARG A 165 4.16 32.49 -10.81
N ARG A 166 4.20 33.81 -10.99
CA ARG A 166 4.82 34.74 -10.03
C ARG A 166 4.09 34.72 -8.68
N THR A 167 2.76 34.69 -8.71
CA THR A 167 1.92 34.56 -7.51
C THR A 167 2.24 33.26 -6.77
N LEU A 168 2.27 32.13 -7.48
CA LEU A 168 2.60 30.83 -6.88
C LEU A 168 4.00 30.79 -6.28
N ALA A 169 4.97 31.44 -6.91
CA ALA A 169 6.33 31.55 -6.37
C ALA A 169 6.39 32.40 -5.09
N ALA A 170 5.52 33.40 -4.95
CA ALA A 170 5.45 34.26 -3.76
C ALA A 170 4.80 33.58 -2.55
N LEU A 171 4.04 32.49 -2.77
CA LEU A 171 3.42 31.71 -1.69
C LEU A 171 4.41 30.85 -0.89
N ASP A 172 5.68 30.76 -1.32
CA ASP A 172 6.75 29.98 -0.66
C ASP A 172 6.31 28.55 -0.29
N LEU A 173 5.74 27.85 -1.28
CA LEU A 173 5.18 26.51 -1.09
C LEU A 173 6.23 25.50 -0.62
N ASP A 174 5.83 24.58 0.25
CA ASP A 174 6.67 23.46 0.67
C ASP A 174 7.21 22.69 -0.56
N PRO A 175 8.51 22.35 -0.62
CA PRO A 175 9.11 21.66 -1.77
C PRO A 175 8.47 20.31 -2.13
N ALA A 176 7.77 19.66 -1.19
CA ALA A 176 7.04 18.42 -1.45
C ALA A 176 5.68 18.65 -2.15
N ILE A 177 5.21 19.90 -2.23
CA ILE A 177 4.02 20.28 -3.00
C ILE A 177 4.42 20.43 -4.46
N ARG A 178 3.97 19.48 -5.28
CA ARG A 178 4.11 19.56 -6.73
C ARG A 178 3.13 20.58 -7.27
N THR A 179 3.68 21.53 -8.02
CA THR A 179 2.93 22.59 -8.71
C THR A 179 2.93 22.36 -10.22
N GLU A 180 1.76 22.41 -10.85
CA GLU A 180 1.63 22.47 -12.30
C GLU A 180 0.76 23.66 -12.72
N VAL A 181 1.12 24.30 -13.83
CA VAL A 181 0.40 25.44 -14.40
C VAL A 181 0.29 25.23 -15.89
N LYS A 182 -0.90 25.45 -16.44
CA LYS A 182 -1.18 25.33 -17.87
C LYS A 182 -2.16 26.41 -18.32
N ALA A 183 -1.78 27.20 -19.32
CA ALA A 183 -2.71 28.04 -20.05
C ALA A 183 -3.46 27.27 -21.14
N ASP A 184 -4.76 27.50 -21.27
CA ASP A 184 -5.57 27.03 -22.39
C ASP A 184 -6.84 27.89 -22.58
N GLY A 185 -7.17 28.20 -23.82
CA GLY A 185 -8.39 28.93 -24.17
C GLY A 185 -8.60 30.26 -23.43
N GLY A 186 -7.52 31.02 -23.17
CA GLY A 186 -7.58 32.29 -22.43
C GLY A 186 -7.75 32.15 -20.91
N ARG A 187 -7.63 30.93 -20.38
CA ARG A 187 -7.70 30.58 -18.97
C ARG A 187 -6.36 29.98 -18.53
N VAL A 188 -6.07 30.00 -17.23
CA VAL A 188 -4.92 29.32 -16.64
C VAL A 188 -5.40 28.37 -15.55
N GLY A 189 -5.07 27.10 -15.71
CA GLY A 189 -5.28 26.07 -14.70
C GLY A 189 -4.05 25.91 -13.83
N VAL A 190 -4.26 25.66 -12.53
CA VAL A 190 -3.23 25.38 -11.53
C VAL A 190 -3.60 24.09 -10.80
N LEU A 191 -2.59 23.25 -10.58
CA LEU A 191 -2.65 22.09 -9.69
C LEU A 191 -1.57 22.26 -8.63
N LEU A 192 -1.96 22.21 -7.35
CA LEU A 192 -1.07 21.92 -6.24
C LEU A 192 -1.39 20.51 -5.74
N SER A 193 -0.38 19.67 -5.55
CA SER A 193 -0.60 18.30 -5.10
C SER A 193 0.54 17.80 -4.22
N VAL A 194 0.18 17.04 -3.18
CA VAL A 194 1.12 16.26 -2.40
C VAL A 194 1.12 14.84 -2.95
N LYS A 195 2.30 14.22 -2.99
CA LYS A 195 2.39 12.82 -3.41
C LYS A 195 1.74 11.93 -2.35
N GLY A 196 0.62 11.33 -2.70
CA GLY A 196 -0.06 10.35 -1.84
C GLY A 196 0.66 9.00 -1.80
N ASN A 197 0.13 8.09 -0.97
CA ASN A 197 0.65 6.72 -0.83
C ASN A 197 0.23 5.78 -1.98
N GLY A 198 -0.61 6.24 -2.92
CA GLY A 198 -1.09 5.44 -4.04
C GLY A 198 -2.27 4.51 -3.72
N PHE A 199 -2.87 4.64 -2.53
CA PHE A 199 -4.06 3.90 -2.08
C PHE A 199 -5.18 4.84 -1.67
N ASP A 200 -4.82 5.88 -0.92
CA ASP A 200 -5.76 6.87 -0.44
C ASP A 200 -6.00 7.98 -1.45
N ALA A 201 -7.06 8.75 -1.21
CA ALA A 201 -7.35 9.95 -1.95
C ALA A 201 -6.15 10.90 -1.87
N GLN A 202 -5.62 11.29 -3.02
CA GLN A 202 -4.50 12.21 -3.10
C GLN A 202 -4.90 13.60 -2.63
N ASP A 203 -4.10 14.24 -1.81
CA ASP A 203 -4.31 15.65 -1.46
C ASP A 203 -3.90 16.53 -2.63
N CYS A 204 -4.89 17.20 -3.22
CA CYS A 204 -4.70 18.12 -4.31
C CYS A 204 -5.70 19.28 -4.25
N LEU A 205 -5.25 20.41 -4.75
CA LEU A 205 -5.96 21.67 -4.83
C LEU A 205 -5.89 22.14 -6.27
N LEU A 206 -7.05 22.42 -6.85
CA LEU A 206 -7.16 22.94 -8.20
C LEU A 206 -7.54 24.41 -8.15
N ALA A 207 -7.03 25.16 -9.11
CA ALA A 207 -7.50 26.50 -9.36
C ALA A 207 -7.62 26.81 -10.85
N ARG A 208 -8.55 27.69 -11.18
CA ARG A 208 -8.74 28.20 -12.53
C ARG A 208 -8.85 29.71 -12.48
N VAL A 209 -7.97 30.37 -13.23
CA VAL A 209 -8.01 31.81 -13.45
C VAL A 209 -8.53 32.05 -14.86
N GLY A 210 -9.64 32.77 -14.98
CA GLY A 210 -10.28 33.13 -16.24
C GLY A 210 -10.85 34.54 -16.19
N PRO A 211 -11.23 35.12 -17.34
CA PRO A 211 -11.99 36.36 -17.37
C PRO A 211 -13.31 36.19 -16.62
N GLY A 212 -13.61 37.10 -15.70
CA GLY A 212 -14.82 37.13 -14.87
C GLY A 212 -14.82 36.18 -13.67
N ALA A 213 -14.00 35.13 -13.68
CA ALA A 213 -14.03 34.10 -12.65
C ALA A 213 -12.64 33.60 -12.26
N THR A 214 -12.42 33.48 -10.96
CA THR A 214 -11.25 32.79 -10.41
C THR A 214 -11.71 31.89 -9.29
N GLU A 215 -11.49 30.59 -9.48
CA GLU A 215 -12.06 29.53 -8.66
C GLU A 215 -10.94 28.66 -8.10
N VAL A 216 -11.10 28.24 -6.84
CA VAL A 216 -10.18 27.35 -6.14
C VAL A 216 -11.02 26.29 -5.43
N TRP A 217 -10.72 25.02 -5.66
CA TRP A 217 -11.49 23.91 -5.10
C TRP A 217 -10.65 22.65 -4.89
N VAL A 218 -11.10 21.84 -3.94
CA VAL A 218 -10.59 20.48 -3.74
C VAL A 218 -11.56 19.53 -4.44
N PRO A 219 -11.09 18.67 -5.38
CA PRO A 219 -11.96 17.68 -6.00
C PRO A 219 -12.59 16.73 -4.97
N PRO A 220 -13.80 16.20 -5.23
CA PRO A 220 -14.43 15.19 -4.38
C PRO A 220 -13.50 14.00 -4.15
N ARG A 221 -13.57 13.39 -2.95
CA ARG A 221 -12.70 12.27 -2.54
C ARG A 221 -12.54 11.19 -3.61
N ILE A 222 -13.65 10.76 -4.22
CA ILE A 222 -13.61 9.70 -5.24
C ILE A 222 -12.79 10.10 -6.46
N GLN A 223 -12.85 11.35 -6.93
CA GLN A 223 -12.05 11.82 -8.06
C GLN A 223 -10.55 11.95 -7.71
N ARG A 224 -10.22 12.04 -6.42
CA ARG A 224 -8.85 12.09 -5.91
C ARG A 224 -8.25 10.69 -5.70
N MET A 225 -9.03 9.63 -5.88
CA MET A 225 -8.50 8.27 -5.78
C MET A 225 -7.47 8.00 -6.91
N PRO A 226 -6.47 7.15 -6.66
CA PRO A 226 -5.50 6.76 -7.67
C PRO A 226 -6.18 6.24 -8.94
N GLY A 227 -5.85 6.82 -10.10
CA GLY A 227 -6.41 6.45 -11.40
C GLY A 227 -7.64 7.25 -11.85
N GLU A 228 -8.31 7.99 -10.95
CA GLU A 228 -9.56 8.70 -11.28
C GLU A 228 -9.35 10.06 -11.97
N GLY A 229 -8.11 10.57 -11.97
CA GLY A 229 -7.71 11.74 -12.76
C GLY A 229 -8.21 13.10 -12.26
N GLY A 230 -8.80 13.18 -11.05
CA GLY A 230 -9.27 14.44 -10.47
C GLY A 230 -8.14 15.38 -10.05
N CYS A 231 -6.97 14.85 -9.71
CA CYS A 231 -5.78 15.64 -9.36
C CYS A 231 -4.89 15.90 -10.58
N THR A 232 -5.41 16.61 -11.58
CA THR A 232 -4.66 16.97 -12.80
C THR A 232 -4.88 18.43 -13.18
N VAL A 233 -3.88 19.07 -13.78
CA VAL A 233 -4.05 20.45 -14.31
C VAL A 233 -5.08 20.51 -15.43
N GLY A 234 -5.32 19.40 -16.15
CA GLY A 234 -6.43 19.27 -17.10
C GLY A 234 -7.79 19.41 -16.41
N ASN A 235 -7.99 18.75 -15.27
CA ASN A 235 -9.21 18.87 -14.48
C ASN A 235 -9.41 20.28 -13.88
N ALA A 236 -8.33 21.07 -13.75
CA ALA A 236 -8.43 22.48 -13.38
C ALA A 236 -8.99 23.34 -14.52
N LEU A 237 -8.67 23.03 -15.77
CA LEU A 237 -9.20 23.75 -16.93
C LEU A 237 -10.61 23.30 -17.27
N ASP A 238 -10.81 21.99 -17.30
CA ASP A 238 -12.05 21.33 -17.71
C ASP A 238 -12.48 20.31 -16.63
N PRO A 239 -13.18 20.78 -15.57
CA PRO A 239 -13.54 19.95 -14.44
C PRO A 239 -14.47 18.79 -14.83
N LYS A 240 -14.16 17.60 -14.31
CA LYS A 240 -15.06 16.45 -14.39
C LYS A 240 -16.36 16.74 -13.65
N PRO A 241 -17.51 16.27 -14.17
CA PRO A 241 -18.77 16.37 -13.45
C PRO A 241 -18.68 15.69 -12.10
N SER A 242 -19.38 16.25 -11.11
CA SER A 242 -19.45 15.67 -9.77
C SER A 242 -19.99 14.24 -9.85
N PRO A 243 -19.40 13.29 -9.10
CA PRO A 243 -19.93 11.94 -9.01
C PRO A 243 -21.31 11.97 -8.34
N HIS A 244 -22.24 11.15 -8.87
CA HIS A 244 -23.58 10.96 -8.35
C HIS A 244 -23.63 9.87 -7.28
#